data_AF-A0A933ZUM0-F1
#
_entry.id   AF-A0A933ZUM0-F1
#
_cell.length_a   1.000
_cell.length_b   1.000
_cell.length_c   1.000
_cell.angle_alpha   90.00
_cell.angle_beta   90.00
_cell.angle_gamma   90.00
#
_symmetry.space_group_name_H-M   'P 1'
#
loop_
_entity.id
_entity.type
_entity.pdbx_description
1 polymer ?
#
loop_
_entity_poly.entity_id
_entity_poly.type
_entity_poly.pdbx_seq_one_letter_code
_entity_poly.pdbx_strand_id
1 'polypeptide(L)'
;MDGRRRQADSSTWSGSRESVAEAVSGLSQGMNSLVRGHLALARLEITRDLKALGKDATMELGGLPMLWASYLLLWMGIGYWLAQEIPMWASFLLCSAVNLLVGSVLMLWGYRRSKRDRSGMPATVNEVRKDREWASTLREASSEPRSEARGRGLPGRETASMPPLRQSSPSLEGASRDTSMVRE
;
A
#
# COMPACT_ATOMS: atom_id res chain seq x y z
N MET A 1 2.87 62.82 39.74
CA MET A 1 3.48 61.52 39.38
C MET A 1 2.40 60.46 39.53
N ASP A 2 1.68 60.13 38.45
CA ASP A 2 0.66 59.08 38.47
C ASP A 2 0.97 58.07 37.35
N GLY A 3 1.40 56.87 37.76
CA GLY A 3 1.97 55.84 36.92
C GLY A 3 1.30 54.48 37.14
N ARG A 4 -0.03 54.44 37.26
CA ARG A 4 -0.79 53.20 37.52
C ARG A 4 -1.93 52.94 36.53
N ARG A 5 -1.63 52.97 35.23
CA ARG A 5 -2.56 52.46 34.21
C ARG A 5 -1.78 51.66 33.18
N ARG A 6 -1.78 50.32 33.29
CA ARG A 6 -1.53 49.29 32.24
C ARG A 6 -1.15 47.96 32.91
N GLN A 7 -2.13 47.24 33.47
CA GLN A 7 -1.96 45.83 33.89
C GLN A 7 -3.34 45.18 34.02
N ALA A 8 -4.06 45.10 32.91
CA ALA A 8 -5.20 44.21 32.72
C ALA A 8 -5.16 43.80 31.25
N ASP A 9 -5.41 42.52 30.95
CA ASP A 9 -5.68 41.92 29.63
C ASP A 9 -4.76 40.75 29.20
N SER A 10 -3.80 40.27 30.01
CA SER A 10 -2.93 39.16 29.59
C SER A 10 -3.45 37.74 29.86
N SER A 11 -4.60 37.55 30.54
CA SER A 11 -5.05 36.23 31.01
C SER A 11 -6.08 35.54 30.11
N THR A 12 -6.82 36.25 29.26
CA THR A 12 -7.88 35.65 28.43
C THR A 12 -7.34 34.97 27.16
N TRP A 13 -6.12 35.30 26.76
CA TRP A 13 -5.53 34.77 25.53
C TRP A 13 -4.71 33.48 25.72
N SER A 14 -4.30 33.16 26.96
CA SER A 14 -3.62 31.89 27.26
C SER A 14 -4.60 30.71 27.25
N GLY A 15 -5.80 30.88 27.81
CA GLY A 15 -6.81 29.81 27.88
C GLY A 15 -7.33 29.36 26.51
N SER A 16 -7.47 30.27 25.53
CA SER A 16 -7.85 29.90 24.15
C SER A 16 -6.70 29.21 23.40
N ARG A 17 -5.44 29.51 23.72
CA ARG A 17 -4.29 28.82 23.13
C ARG A 17 -4.15 27.39 23.68
N GLU A 18 -4.42 27.20 24.96
CA GLU A 18 -4.48 25.87 25.59
C GLU A 18 -5.62 25.03 25.04
N SER A 19 -6.84 25.57 24.85
CA SER A 19 -7.96 24.76 24.34
C SER A 19 -7.79 24.33 22.88
N VAL A 20 -7.19 25.18 22.04
CA VAL A 20 -6.84 24.83 20.65
C VAL A 20 -5.73 23.78 20.64
N ALA A 21 -4.75 23.88 21.55
CA ALA A 21 -3.72 22.86 21.69
C ALA A 21 -4.32 21.51 22.13
N GLU A 22 -5.31 21.51 23.03
CA GLU A 22 -6.00 20.31 23.51
C GLU A 22 -6.85 19.63 22.41
N ALA A 23 -7.55 20.42 21.59
CA ALA A 23 -8.34 19.89 20.46
C ALA A 23 -7.46 19.23 19.39
N VAL A 24 -6.31 19.84 19.09
CA VAL A 24 -5.32 19.28 18.14
C VAL A 24 -4.65 18.03 18.72
N SER A 25 -4.37 18.00 20.03
CA SER A 25 -3.82 16.82 20.71
C SER A 25 -4.80 15.64 20.66
N GLY A 26 -6.09 15.90 20.90
CA GLY A 26 -7.16 14.91 20.84
C GLY A 26 -7.37 14.33 19.44
N LEU A 27 -7.32 15.17 18.39
CA LEU A 27 -7.42 14.72 17.01
C LEU A 27 -6.20 13.86 16.58
N SER A 28 -5.00 14.24 17.02
CA SER A 28 -3.76 13.47 16.77
C SER A 28 -3.82 12.09 17.42
N GLN A 29 -4.33 12.01 18.65
CA GLN A 29 -4.56 10.73 19.32
C GLN A 29 -5.60 9.86 18.61
N GLY A 30 -6.70 10.44 18.12
CA GLY A 30 -7.73 9.72 17.36
C GLY A 30 -7.24 9.20 16.00
N MET A 31 -6.43 9.96 15.27
CA MET A 31 -5.85 9.50 14.00
C MET A 31 -4.86 8.34 14.19
N ASN A 32 -4.08 8.38 15.28
CA ASN A 32 -3.14 7.33 15.64
C ASN A 32 -3.86 6.01 16.01
N SER A 33 -5.09 6.05 16.54
CA SER A 33 -5.85 4.82 16.85
C SER A 33 -6.41 4.14 15.59
N LEU A 34 -6.90 4.90 14.60
CA LEU A 34 -7.34 4.35 13.31
C LEU A 34 -6.19 3.73 12.51
N VAL A 35 -5.06 4.44 12.41
CA VAL A 35 -3.87 3.95 11.68
C VAL A 35 -3.34 2.66 12.29
N ARG A 36 -3.27 2.57 13.63
CA ARG A 36 -2.88 1.34 14.33
C ARG A 36 -3.87 0.21 14.08
N GLY A 37 -5.17 0.49 13.97
CA GLY A 37 -6.19 -0.50 13.61
C GLY A 37 -5.98 -1.10 12.22
N HIS A 38 -5.77 -0.25 11.21
CA HIS A 38 -5.48 -0.72 9.84
C HIS A 38 -4.13 -1.43 9.73
N LEU A 39 -3.10 -0.96 10.46
CA LEU A 39 -1.82 -1.66 10.52
C LEU A 39 -1.92 -3.02 11.21
N ALA A 40 -2.69 -3.12 12.29
CA ALA A 40 -2.91 -4.39 12.97
C ALA A 40 -3.60 -5.39 12.04
N LEU A 41 -4.60 -4.95 11.28
CA LEU A 41 -5.31 -5.79 10.32
C LEU A 41 -4.42 -6.19 9.14
N ALA A 42 -3.73 -5.22 8.52
CA ALA A 42 -2.80 -5.47 7.41
C ALA A 42 -1.65 -6.41 7.84
N ARG A 43 -1.11 -6.23 9.04
CA ARG A 43 -0.08 -7.13 9.58
C ARG A 43 -0.62 -8.54 9.78
N LEU A 44 -1.88 -8.68 10.21
CA LEU A 44 -2.52 -9.96 10.41
C LEU A 44 -2.78 -10.67 9.08
N GLU A 45 -3.23 -9.93 8.06
CA GLU A 45 -3.43 -10.45 6.71
C GLU A 45 -2.10 -10.86 6.05
N ILE A 46 -1.08 -10.00 6.10
CA ILE A 46 0.28 -10.36 5.65
C ILE A 46 0.78 -11.62 6.36
N THR A 47 0.63 -11.70 7.68
CA THR A 47 1.09 -12.88 8.44
C THR A 47 0.28 -14.13 8.09
N ARG A 48 -1.02 -13.98 7.82
CA ARG A 48 -1.91 -15.06 7.40
C ARG A 48 -1.57 -15.55 6.00
N ASP A 49 -1.28 -14.64 5.07
CA ASP A 49 -0.84 -14.95 3.71
C ASP A 49 0.53 -15.62 3.73
N LEU A 50 1.48 -15.10 4.51
CA LEU A 50 2.79 -15.72 4.71
C LEU A 50 2.66 -17.12 5.33
N LYS A 51 1.74 -17.32 6.27
CA LYS A 51 1.52 -18.62 6.90
C LYS A 51 0.79 -19.59 5.98
N ALA A 52 -0.11 -19.11 5.12
CA ALA A 52 -0.77 -19.92 4.10
C ALA A 52 0.25 -20.38 3.04
N LEU A 53 1.02 -19.44 2.49
CA LEU A 53 2.15 -19.72 1.60
C LEU A 53 3.17 -20.66 2.25
N GLY A 54 3.50 -20.41 3.52
CA GLY A 54 4.43 -21.23 4.28
C GLY A 54 3.91 -22.63 4.56
N LYS A 55 2.61 -22.79 4.84
CA LYS A 55 2.01 -24.10 5.11
C LYS A 55 1.96 -24.98 3.85
N ASP A 56 1.64 -24.39 2.71
CA ASP A 56 1.65 -25.09 1.43
C ASP A 56 3.10 -25.43 1.03
N ALA A 57 4.05 -24.52 1.26
CA ALA A 57 5.47 -24.78 1.06
C ALA A 57 6.03 -25.83 2.05
N THR A 58 5.54 -25.93 3.28
CA THR A 58 6.06 -26.91 4.27
C THR A 58 5.77 -28.36 3.89
N MET A 59 4.69 -28.62 3.14
CA MET A 59 4.38 -29.97 2.64
C MET A 59 5.31 -30.37 1.48
N GLU A 60 5.84 -29.38 0.74
CA GLU A 60 6.86 -29.58 -0.31
C GLU A 60 8.30 -29.59 0.26
N LEU A 61 8.56 -28.94 1.40
CA LEU A 61 9.91 -28.77 1.97
C LEU A 61 10.55 -30.08 2.45
N GLY A 62 9.77 -31.11 2.78
CA GLY A 62 10.33 -32.44 3.10
C GLY A 62 10.91 -33.15 1.87
N GLY A 63 10.30 -32.94 0.70
CA GLY A 63 10.71 -33.55 -0.55
C GLY A 63 11.73 -32.72 -1.34
N LEU A 64 11.72 -31.39 -1.19
CA LEU A 64 12.53 -30.49 -2.00
C LEU A 64 14.05 -30.78 -1.94
N PRO A 65 14.67 -31.01 -0.76
CA PRO A 65 16.09 -31.38 -0.69
C PRO A 65 16.37 -32.71 -1.40
N MET A 66 15.46 -33.68 -1.28
CA MET A 66 15.61 -35.00 -1.88
C MET A 66 15.43 -34.95 -3.40
N LEU A 67 14.45 -34.19 -3.90
CA LEU A 67 14.26 -33.91 -5.32
C LEU A 67 15.48 -33.18 -5.89
N TRP A 68 16.00 -32.18 -5.17
CA TRP A 68 17.18 -31.44 -5.57
C TRP A 68 18.42 -32.35 -5.67
N ALA A 69 18.66 -33.18 -4.65
CA ALA A 69 19.74 -34.16 -4.67
C ALA A 69 19.59 -35.16 -5.83
N SER A 70 18.38 -35.66 -6.06
CA SER A 70 18.07 -36.59 -7.16
C SER A 70 18.28 -35.96 -8.54
N TYR A 71 17.89 -34.68 -8.70
CA TYR A 71 18.11 -33.91 -9.91
C TYR A 71 19.60 -33.74 -10.22
N LEU A 72 20.42 -33.41 -9.21
CA LEU A 72 21.86 -33.30 -9.36
C LEU A 72 22.50 -34.66 -9.73
N LEU A 73 22.08 -35.74 -9.07
CA LEU A 73 22.56 -37.09 -9.37
C LEU A 73 22.20 -37.53 -10.80
N LEU A 74 21.00 -37.21 -11.27
CA LEU A 74 20.57 -37.48 -12.63
C LEU A 74 21.46 -36.79 -13.65
N TRP A 75 21.75 -35.50 -13.48
CA TRP A 75 22.64 -34.75 -14.38
C TRP A 75 24.09 -35.22 -14.33
N MET A 76 24.58 -35.67 -13.16
CA MET A 76 25.88 -36.33 -13.06
C MET A 76 25.92 -37.64 -13.87
N GLY A 77 24.86 -38.45 -13.78
CA GLY A 77 24.72 -39.66 -14.57
C GLY A 77 24.70 -39.39 -16.08
N ILE A 78 23.93 -38.39 -16.52
CA ILE A 78 23.88 -37.97 -17.93
C ILE A 78 25.26 -37.49 -18.41
N GLY A 79 25.94 -36.66 -17.61
CA GLY A 79 27.28 -36.16 -17.93
C GLY A 79 28.30 -37.29 -18.07
N TYR A 80 28.24 -38.29 -17.18
CA TYR A 80 29.12 -39.45 -17.21
C TYR A 80 28.83 -40.39 -18.39
N TRP A 81 27.55 -40.57 -18.74
CA TRP A 81 27.14 -41.32 -19.92
C TRP A 81 27.63 -40.64 -21.20
N LEU A 82 27.49 -39.32 -21.30
CA LEU A 82 27.95 -38.55 -22.45
C LEU A 82 29.48 -38.51 -22.55
N ALA A 83 30.19 -38.60 -21.43
CA ALA A 83 31.65 -38.67 -21.39
C ALA A 83 32.24 -39.95 -22.01
N GLN A 84 31.41 -40.92 -22.41
CA GLN A 84 31.86 -42.07 -23.20
C GLN A 84 32.14 -41.70 -24.67
N GLU A 85 31.44 -40.69 -25.20
CA GLU A 85 31.52 -40.27 -26.61
C GLU A 85 32.37 -39.00 -26.79
N ILE A 86 32.46 -38.14 -25.78
CA ILE A 86 33.22 -36.87 -25.82
C ILE A 86 34.06 -36.68 -24.54
N PRO A 87 35.08 -35.78 -24.54
CA PRO A 87 35.88 -35.52 -23.35
C PRO A 87 35.04 -35.11 -22.14
N MET A 88 35.40 -35.60 -20.96
CA MET A 88 34.64 -35.39 -19.71
C MET A 88 34.33 -33.91 -19.42
N TRP A 89 35.31 -33.02 -19.64
CA TRP A 89 35.11 -31.59 -19.43
C TRP A 89 34.04 -30.99 -20.37
N ALA A 90 33.95 -31.47 -21.60
CA ALA A 90 32.98 -31.01 -22.59
C ALA A 90 31.56 -31.50 -22.25
N SER A 91 31.41 -32.73 -21.75
CA SER A 91 30.12 -33.27 -21.31
C SER A 91 29.46 -32.41 -20.23
N PHE A 92 30.22 -32.07 -19.18
CA PHE A 92 29.69 -31.26 -18.08
C PHE A 92 29.39 -29.81 -18.52
N LEU A 93 30.20 -29.24 -19.42
CA LEU A 93 29.90 -27.93 -20.02
C LEU A 93 28.60 -27.96 -20.81
N LEU A 94 28.34 -29.02 -21.58
CA LEU A 94 27.10 -29.16 -22.35
C LEU A 94 25.88 -29.29 -21.41
N CYS A 95 25.96 -30.15 -20.39
CA CYS A 95 24.90 -30.29 -19.39
C CYS A 95 24.61 -28.97 -18.66
N SER A 96 25.67 -28.21 -18.31
CA SER A 96 25.56 -26.89 -17.70
C SER A 96 24.91 -25.88 -18.65
N ALA A 97 25.32 -25.85 -19.92
CA ALA A 97 24.73 -24.97 -20.92
C ALA A 97 23.23 -25.22 -21.11
N VAL A 98 22.80 -26.48 -21.13
CA VAL A 98 21.37 -26.85 -21.21
C VAL A 98 20.61 -26.36 -19.97
N ASN A 99 21.14 -26.59 -18.77
CA ASN A 99 20.54 -26.08 -17.53
C ASN A 99 20.42 -24.56 -17.53
N LEU A 100 21.47 -23.87 -17.97
CA LEU A 100 21.52 -22.41 -18.00
C LEU A 100 20.52 -21.86 -19.01
N LEU A 101 20.34 -22.52 -20.15
CA LEU A 101 19.34 -22.16 -21.15
C LEU A 101 17.93 -22.29 -20.57
N VAL A 102 17.60 -23.44 -19.98
CA VAL A 102 16.28 -23.70 -19.36
C VAL A 102 16.01 -22.70 -18.23
N GLY A 103 16.99 -22.51 -17.34
CA GLY A 103 16.91 -21.56 -16.24
C GLY A 103 16.72 -20.11 -16.72
N SER A 104 17.44 -19.71 -17.77
CA SER A 104 17.30 -18.38 -18.36
C SER A 104 15.92 -18.16 -18.97
N VAL A 105 15.38 -19.17 -19.67
CA VAL A 105 14.02 -19.11 -20.25
C VAL A 105 12.97 -19.02 -19.15
N LEU A 106 13.04 -19.84 -18.11
CA LEU A 106 12.14 -19.77 -16.96
C LEU A 106 12.20 -18.42 -16.25
N MET A 107 13.42 -17.91 -16.04
CA MET A 107 13.63 -16.61 -15.41
C MET A 107 13.06 -15.47 -16.26
N LEU A 108 13.28 -15.50 -17.59
CA LEU A 108 12.66 -14.55 -18.51
C LEU A 108 11.14 -14.67 -18.51
N TRP A 109 10.60 -15.88 -18.50
CA TRP A 109 9.15 -16.11 -18.50
C TRP A 109 8.51 -15.58 -17.22
N GLY A 110 9.08 -15.90 -16.04
CA GLY A 110 8.64 -15.36 -14.76
C GLY A 110 8.76 -13.83 -14.69
N TYR A 111 9.87 -13.28 -15.21
CA TYR A 111 10.06 -11.84 -15.29
C TYR A 111 9.03 -11.15 -16.20
N ARG A 112 8.74 -11.73 -17.37
CA ARG A 112 7.73 -11.22 -18.31
C ARG A 112 6.32 -11.33 -17.72
N ARG A 113 6.01 -12.42 -17.01
CA ARG A 113 4.73 -12.60 -16.30
C ARG A 113 4.56 -11.55 -15.20
N SER A 114 5.56 -11.35 -14.36
CA SER A 114 5.53 -10.31 -13.31
C SER A 114 5.37 -8.90 -13.89
N LYS A 115 6.03 -8.60 -15.02
CA LYS A 115 5.83 -7.33 -15.74
C LYS A 115 4.42 -7.18 -16.32
N ARG A 116 3.85 -8.26 -16.87
CA ARG A 116 2.48 -8.27 -17.42
C ARG A 116 1.42 -8.16 -16.33
N ASP A 117 1.68 -8.70 -15.14
CA ASP A 117 0.74 -8.64 -14.01
C ASP A 117 0.86 -7.31 -13.25
N ARG A 118 2.00 -6.63 -13.31
CA ARG A 118 2.14 -5.22 -12.88
C ARG A 118 1.29 -4.23 -13.69
N SER A 119 0.79 -4.61 -14.88
CA SER A 119 -0.25 -3.84 -15.58
C SER A 119 -1.61 -3.87 -14.87
N GLY A 120 -1.81 -4.78 -13.90
CA GLY A 120 -3.03 -4.95 -13.12
C GLY A 120 -3.06 -4.19 -11.78
N MET A 121 -2.02 -3.45 -11.41
CA MET A 121 -2.05 -2.58 -10.22
C MET A 121 -1.85 -1.09 -10.55
N PRO A 122 -2.72 -0.47 -11.38
CA PRO A 122 -2.63 0.96 -11.70
C PRO A 122 -2.95 1.88 -10.51
N ALA A 123 -3.47 1.35 -9.39
CA ALA A 123 -3.98 2.16 -8.29
C ALA A 123 -2.93 2.67 -7.28
N THR A 124 -1.65 2.31 -7.37
CA THR A 124 -0.66 2.74 -6.34
C THR A 124 0.42 3.63 -6.90
N VAL A 125 0.92 3.38 -8.11
CA VAL A 125 2.03 4.20 -8.67
C VAL A 125 1.53 5.53 -9.23
N ASN A 126 0.34 5.57 -9.82
CA ASN A 126 -0.26 6.82 -10.30
C ASN A 126 -0.79 7.68 -9.15
N GLU A 127 -1.40 7.07 -8.13
CA GLU A 127 -1.86 7.80 -6.92
C GLU A 127 -0.66 8.39 -6.16
N VAL A 128 0.41 7.62 -5.92
CA VAL A 128 1.62 8.13 -5.24
C VAL A 128 2.33 9.23 -6.05
N ARG A 129 2.28 9.18 -7.39
CA ARG A 129 2.83 10.25 -8.24
C ARG A 129 1.97 11.51 -8.17
N LYS A 130 0.65 11.35 -8.20
CA LYS A 130 -0.33 12.45 -8.08
C LYS A 130 -0.27 13.11 -6.70
N ASP A 131 -0.06 12.33 -5.64
CA ASP A 131 0.15 12.81 -4.28
C ASP A 131 1.44 13.64 -4.15
N ARG A 132 2.50 13.22 -4.85
CA ARG A 132 3.75 14.01 -4.92
C ARG A 132 3.55 15.33 -5.64
N GLU A 133 2.83 15.33 -6.76
CA GLU A 133 2.53 16.53 -7.52
C GLU A 133 1.68 17.51 -6.69
N TRP A 134 0.63 17.02 -6.00
CA TRP A 134 -0.15 17.86 -5.08
C TRP A 134 0.66 18.37 -3.88
N ALA A 135 1.53 17.53 -3.29
CA ALA A 135 2.41 17.98 -2.20
C ALA A 135 3.36 19.11 -2.66
N SER A 136 3.82 19.08 -3.91
CA SER A 136 4.68 20.13 -4.46
C SER A 136 3.94 21.45 -4.70
N THR A 137 2.68 21.42 -5.15
CA THR A 137 1.88 22.65 -5.36
C THR A 137 1.52 23.34 -4.05
N LEU A 138 1.31 22.58 -2.97
CA LEU A 138 1.13 23.15 -1.63
C LEU A 138 2.41 23.79 -1.08
N ARG A 139 3.58 23.26 -1.44
CA ARG A 139 4.88 23.83 -1.09
C ARG A 139 5.18 25.12 -1.87
N GLU A 140 4.75 25.20 -3.12
CA GLU A 140 4.81 26.42 -3.95
C GLU A 140 3.84 27.49 -3.43
N ALA A 141 2.58 27.12 -3.16
CA ALA A 141 1.55 28.05 -2.66
C ALA A 141 1.85 28.60 -1.25
N SER A 142 2.61 27.86 -0.44
CA SER A 142 3.09 28.34 0.88
C SER A 142 4.35 29.22 0.78
N SER A 143 4.97 29.33 -0.40
CA SER A 143 6.11 30.20 -0.67
C SER A 143 5.73 31.57 -1.24
N GLU A 144 4.46 31.81 -1.58
CA GLU A 144 3.96 33.17 -1.82
C GLU A 144 3.92 33.94 -0.50
N PRO A 145 4.71 35.02 -0.35
CA PRO A 145 4.71 35.80 0.87
C PRO A 145 3.39 36.55 0.95
N ARG A 146 2.65 36.26 2.03
CA ARG A 146 1.65 37.09 2.74
C ARG A 146 1.84 38.60 2.50
N SER A 147 1.52 39.09 1.31
CA SER A 147 1.70 40.48 0.88
C SER A 147 0.45 41.05 0.21
N GLU A 148 -0.45 40.19 -0.30
CA GLU A 148 -1.74 40.65 -0.84
C GLU A 148 -2.87 40.79 0.21
N ALA A 149 -2.72 40.24 1.41
CA ALA A 149 -3.76 40.33 2.45
C ALA A 149 -3.81 41.71 3.18
N ARG A 150 -3.05 42.72 2.71
CA ARG A 150 -3.03 44.09 3.26
C ARG A 150 -3.63 45.14 2.31
N GLY A 151 -4.43 44.73 1.32
CA GLY A 151 -4.93 45.69 0.32
C GLY A 151 -6.32 45.45 -0.27
N ARG A 152 -7.02 44.36 0.04
CA ARG A 152 -8.33 44.10 -0.58
C ARG A 152 -9.45 44.23 0.46
N GLY A 153 -10.07 45.42 0.44
CA GLY A 153 -11.29 45.71 1.20
C GLY A 153 -12.37 44.67 0.93
N LEU A 154 -13.08 44.31 1.99
CA LEU A 154 -14.28 43.47 1.99
C LEU A 154 -15.37 44.13 1.14
N PRO A 155 -15.95 43.46 0.13
CA PRO A 155 -17.33 43.70 -0.23
C PRO A 155 -18.20 42.73 0.56
N GLY A 156 -19.14 43.29 1.33
CA GLY A 156 -20.19 42.52 1.98
C GLY A 156 -20.93 41.65 0.96
N ARG A 157 -21.17 40.39 1.35
CA ARG A 157 -22.20 39.52 0.81
C ARG A 157 -22.77 38.78 2.01
N GLU A 158 -23.87 39.30 2.53
CA GLU A 158 -25.21 38.80 2.19
C GLU A 158 -25.33 37.31 2.52
N THR A 159 -26.01 37.13 3.66
CA THR A 159 -26.58 35.89 4.17
C THR A 159 -27.35 35.15 3.07
N ALA A 160 -26.70 34.21 2.40
CA ALA A 160 -27.39 33.23 1.59
C ALA A 160 -27.87 32.09 2.50
N SER A 161 -29.13 32.20 2.90
CA SER A 161 -29.89 31.15 3.57
C SER A 161 -29.77 29.82 2.82
N MET A 162 -29.22 28.80 3.48
CA MET A 162 -29.23 27.42 2.99
C MET A 162 -30.65 26.86 3.09
N PRO A 163 -31.28 26.40 1.99
CA PRO A 163 -32.53 25.64 2.08
C PRO A 163 -32.25 24.25 2.68
N PRO A 164 -33.19 23.67 3.47
CA PRO A 164 -32.97 22.37 4.09
C PRO A 164 -32.88 21.29 3.00
N LEU A 165 -31.79 20.53 3.02
CA LEU A 165 -31.62 19.34 2.18
C LEU A 165 -32.72 18.33 2.52
N ARG A 166 -33.58 18.07 1.54
CA ARG A 166 -34.61 17.03 1.54
C ARG A 166 -33.93 15.68 1.81
N GLN A 167 -34.16 15.11 3.00
CA GLN A 167 -33.75 13.73 3.31
C GLN A 167 -34.59 12.78 2.45
N SER A 168 -33.98 12.16 1.45
CA SER A 168 -34.52 10.99 0.77
C SER A 168 -34.07 9.74 1.52
N SER A 169 -34.97 9.18 2.33
CA SER A 169 -34.83 7.84 2.90
C SER A 169 -34.85 6.79 1.78
N PRO A 170 -33.94 5.80 1.74
CA PRO A 170 -34.18 4.60 0.97
C PRO A 170 -35.09 3.68 1.78
N SER A 171 -36.30 3.51 1.25
CA SER A 171 -37.30 2.54 1.72
C SER A 171 -36.70 1.14 1.78
N LEU A 172 -36.78 0.52 2.95
CA LEU A 172 -36.60 -0.92 3.11
C LEU A 172 -37.82 -1.60 2.49
N GLU A 173 -37.71 -1.96 1.22
CA GLU A 173 -38.77 -2.65 0.50
C GLU A 173 -38.21 -3.87 -0.22
N GLY A 174 -38.66 -5.04 0.24
CA GLY A 174 -38.88 -6.18 -0.66
C GLY A 174 -37.92 -7.35 -0.58
N ALA A 175 -38.38 -8.38 0.16
CA ALA A 175 -38.39 -9.79 -0.27
C ALA A 175 -37.02 -10.48 -0.42
N SER A 176 -36.58 -11.38 0.47
CA SER A 176 -37.30 -12.55 0.99
C SER A 176 -38.23 -13.19 -0.04
N ARG A 177 -37.64 -13.89 -1.02
CA ARG A 177 -38.24 -15.03 -1.73
C ARG A 177 -37.10 -16.05 -1.98
N ASP A 178 -37.12 -17.17 -1.28
CA ASP A 178 -37.80 -18.43 -1.63
C ASP A 178 -36.83 -19.31 -2.44
N THR A 179 -36.10 -20.19 -1.75
CA THR A 179 -36.36 -21.64 -1.65
C THR A 179 -36.30 -22.42 -2.98
N SER A 180 -35.56 -23.51 -2.89
CA SER A 180 -35.83 -24.81 -3.50
C SER A 180 -35.66 -24.99 -5.01
N MET A 181 -34.79 -25.96 -5.29
CA MET A 181 -34.87 -26.98 -6.34
C MET A 181 -34.64 -26.57 -7.80
N VAL A 182 -33.84 -27.43 -8.46
CA VAL A 182 -33.91 -27.98 -9.84
C VAL A 182 -32.45 -28.36 -10.18
N ARG A 183 -32.01 -29.62 -10.03
CA ARG A 183 -32.16 -30.78 -10.96
C ARG A 183 -31.67 -30.36 -12.36
N GLU A 184 -30.68 -30.96 -13.02
CA GLU A 184 -30.24 -32.36 -13.12
C GLU A 184 -28.70 -32.42 -13.29
#